data_AF-A0A2H3GC01-F1
#
_entry.id   AF-A0A2H3GC01-F1
#
_cell.length_a   1.000
_cell.length_b   1.000
_cell.length_c   1.000
_cell.angle_alpha   90.00
_cell.angle_beta   90.00
_cell.angle_gamma   90.00
#
_symmetry.space_group_name_H-M   'P 1'
#
loop_
_entity.id
_entity.type
_entity.pdbx_description
1 polymer ?
#
loop_
_entity_poly.entity_id
_entity_poly.type
_entity_poly.pdbx_seq_one_letter_code
_entity_poly.pdbx_strand_id
1 'polypeptide(L)'
;MTSPALNFITFNQDHSCLAVGTSKGFRIYHTDPFSRIFSSDDGNIAIIEMLFSTSLVALILSPRHLIIQNTKRASTICELTFPSAVLAVRLNRKRLAVVLEEEIYLYDISNMSLLHTIATSPNPSAICALSPSSENCFIAYPLPKPREDPDANRPAHAPPQSTFVAPTSGEVLIFDTLSLKAVNVIEAHRSPLCCICLNNEGTLLATASETGTIIRVFSVPKGKKLYQFRRGTYPSTIYSMSFNLSSTLLCVSSTSDTIHIFRLGAPPGNTTPAGAPIESPASQRQDRWSRARSYDDSESPGASAADSPKNEPAELNGPGAGNNQGGHTRGSGSFSSMLRRSSQIMGRGVAGVMGSYLPQSVTEMWEPLRDFAYIKIPKSAAASGASRTLRDAPGGPLRSVVAMSSSSPQVMVVTSDGGFYVYNIDMEHGGEGYLVKQFSVLEGDDKSDASGYGS
;
A
#
# COMPACT_ATOMS: atom_id res chain seq x y z
N MET A 1 29.17 19.16 22.02
CA MET A 1 27.98 18.33 22.30
C MET A 1 27.54 17.70 21.00
N THR A 2 27.33 16.38 20.95
CA THR A 2 26.86 15.69 19.73
C THR A 2 25.45 16.15 19.37
N SER A 3 25.19 16.39 18.08
CA SER A 3 23.84 16.70 17.60
C SER A 3 22.88 15.53 17.92
N PRO A 4 21.61 15.80 18.25
CA PRO A 4 20.63 14.74 18.48
C PRO A 4 20.46 13.93 17.18
N ALA A 5 20.56 12.60 17.28
CA ALA A 5 20.33 11.72 16.15
C ALA A 5 18.82 11.56 15.95
N LEU A 6 18.37 11.59 14.69
CA LEU A 6 16.98 11.39 14.33
C LEU A 6 16.63 9.90 14.33
N ASN A 7 15.59 9.51 15.07
CA ASN A 7 15.14 8.12 15.16
C ASN A 7 13.83 7.89 14.41
N PHE A 8 12.87 8.81 14.55
CA PHE A 8 11.51 8.64 14.03
C PHE A 8 10.91 9.96 13.59
N ILE A 9 10.17 9.95 12.49
CA ILE A 9 9.40 11.09 12.00
C ILE A 9 8.07 10.59 11.45
N THR A 10 6.99 11.28 11.82
CA THR A 10 5.67 11.04 11.22
C THR A 10 4.81 12.30 11.24
N PHE A 11 3.97 12.46 10.24
CA PHE A 11 2.85 13.39 10.33
C PHE A 11 1.74 12.80 11.21
N ASN A 12 0.97 13.67 11.84
CA ASN A 12 -0.31 13.25 12.42
C ASN A 12 -1.34 12.95 11.31
N GLN A 13 -2.49 12.41 11.71
CA GLN A 13 -3.49 11.82 10.81
C GLN A 13 -4.10 12.82 9.81
N ASP A 14 -4.11 14.12 10.14
CA ASP A 14 -4.62 15.20 9.30
C ASP A 14 -3.52 16.09 8.71
N HIS A 15 -2.26 15.70 8.90
CA HIS A 15 -1.05 16.40 8.43
C HIS A 15 -0.86 17.83 8.95
N SER A 16 -1.60 18.24 9.99
CA SER A 16 -1.46 19.56 10.61
C SER A 16 -0.24 19.67 11.53
N CYS A 17 0.29 18.53 11.99
CA CYS A 17 1.41 18.45 12.91
C CYS A 17 2.44 17.41 12.46
N LEU A 18 3.69 17.65 12.84
CA LEU A 18 4.82 16.78 12.61
C LEU A 18 5.44 16.36 13.95
N ALA A 19 5.52 15.05 14.20
CA ALA A 19 6.19 14.48 15.36
C ALA A 19 7.59 13.99 14.99
N VAL A 20 8.57 14.31 15.84
CA VAL A 20 9.98 14.03 15.62
C VAL A 20 10.56 13.40 16.88
N GLY A 21 10.92 12.12 16.79
CA GLY A 21 11.63 11.39 17.85
C GLY A 21 13.13 11.39 17.60
N THR A 22 13.91 11.69 18.64
CA THR A 22 15.38 11.79 18.58
C THR A 22 16.03 10.99 19.69
N SER A 23 17.35 10.86 19.63
CA SER A 23 18.14 10.21 20.69
C SER A 23 18.16 10.95 22.03
N LYS A 24 17.62 12.18 22.08
CA LYS A 24 17.62 13.03 23.29
C LYS A 24 16.22 13.45 23.74
N GLY A 25 15.18 13.08 23.01
CA GLY A 25 13.80 13.41 23.35
C GLY A 25 12.93 13.49 22.10
N PHE A 26 11.81 14.19 22.19
CA PHE A 26 10.91 14.40 21.05
C PHE A 26 10.46 15.85 20.91
N ARG A 27 10.06 16.18 19.69
CA ARG A 27 9.55 17.50 19.31
C ARG A 27 8.27 17.33 18.52
N ILE A 28 7.37 18.29 18.67
CA ILE A 28 6.14 18.38 17.88
C ILE A 28 6.11 19.77 17.25
N TYR A 29 5.83 19.82 15.95
CA TYR A 29 5.73 21.04 15.17
C TYR A 29 4.34 21.17 14.55
N HIS A 30 3.81 22.39 14.46
CA HIS A 30 2.80 22.71 13.46
C HIS A 30 3.44 22.73 12.07
N THR A 31 2.69 22.34 11.05
CA THR A 31 3.17 22.34 9.67
C THR A 31 2.93 23.67 8.94
N ASP A 32 1.88 24.42 9.32
CA ASP A 32 1.54 25.71 8.72
C ASP A 32 0.83 26.66 9.74
N PRO A 33 1.45 27.80 10.14
CA PRO A 33 2.86 28.13 9.93
C PRO A 33 3.78 27.13 10.65
N PHE A 34 4.92 26.80 10.04
CA PHE A 34 5.88 25.88 10.63
C PHE A 34 6.44 26.45 11.93
N SER A 35 6.16 25.79 13.05
CA SER A 35 6.57 26.25 14.38
C SER A 35 6.60 25.10 15.36
N ARG A 36 7.55 25.11 16.28
CA ARG A 36 7.66 24.10 17.33
C ARG A 36 6.65 24.39 18.43
N ILE A 37 5.78 23.42 18.73
CA ILE A 37 4.74 23.55 19.76
C ILE A 37 5.04 22.79 21.04
N PHE A 38 5.88 21.76 20.96
CA PHE A 38 6.27 20.97 22.13
C PHE A 38 7.68 20.43 21.96
N SER A 39 8.42 20.38 23.05
CA SER A 39 9.72 19.73 23.13
C SER A 39 9.83 19.07 24.50
N SER A 40 10.31 17.83 24.51
CA SER A 40 10.70 17.14 25.73
C SER A 40 12.05 16.49 25.51
N ASP A 41 12.87 16.45 26.56
CA ASP A 41 14.19 15.83 26.58
C ASP A 41 14.14 14.41 27.22
N ASP A 42 13.03 13.70 27.02
CA ASP A 42 12.71 12.37 27.59
C ASP A 42 13.52 11.22 26.94
N GLY A 43 14.85 11.35 26.90
CA GLY A 43 15.76 10.27 26.51
C GLY A 43 15.63 9.81 25.06
N ASN A 44 15.98 8.55 24.79
CA ASN A 44 16.02 8.02 23.42
C ASN A 44 14.63 7.57 22.95
N ILE A 45 13.96 8.40 22.13
CA ILE A 45 12.63 8.11 21.61
C ILE A 45 12.76 7.29 20.33
N ALA A 46 12.33 6.03 20.35
CA ALA A 46 12.38 5.13 19.21
C ALA A 46 11.16 5.29 18.28
N ILE A 47 9.96 5.49 18.84
CA ILE A 47 8.72 5.73 18.10
C ILE A 47 7.92 6.80 18.83
N ILE A 48 7.33 7.73 18.07
CA ILE A 48 6.36 8.70 18.57
C ILE A 48 5.17 8.77 17.61
N GLU A 49 3.96 8.62 18.12
CA GLU A 49 2.73 8.71 17.36
C GLU A 49 1.73 9.64 18.05
N MET A 50 1.11 10.53 17.29
CA MET A 50 0.14 11.51 17.77
C MET A 50 -1.29 11.00 17.60
N LEU A 51 -2.20 11.48 18.43
CA LEU A 51 -3.63 11.41 18.15
C LEU A 51 -4.12 12.78 17.66
N PHE A 52 -4.18 12.97 16.34
CA PHE A 52 -4.50 14.23 15.67
C PHE A 52 -3.69 15.40 16.26
N SER A 53 -4.36 16.49 16.65
CA SER A 53 -3.76 17.63 17.36
C SER A 53 -4.17 17.66 18.84
N THR A 54 -4.39 16.48 19.44
CA THR A 54 -4.63 16.37 20.89
C THR A 54 -3.31 16.38 21.66
N SER A 55 -3.39 16.48 23.00
CA SER A 55 -2.20 16.35 23.86
C SER A 55 -1.81 14.91 24.15
N LEU A 56 -2.48 13.91 23.57
CA LEU A 56 -2.16 12.50 23.75
C LEU A 56 -1.09 12.07 22.74
N VAL A 57 0.01 11.53 23.26
CA VAL A 57 1.10 10.96 22.46
C VAL A 57 1.42 9.54 22.94
N ALA A 58 1.73 8.67 21.99
CA ALA A 58 2.20 7.31 22.21
C ALA A 58 3.71 7.26 21.98
N LEU A 59 4.47 6.79 22.97
CA LEU A 59 5.94 6.81 22.98
C LEU A 59 6.49 5.40 23.21
N ILE A 60 7.49 5.02 22.41
CA ILE A 60 8.32 3.83 22.64
C ILE A 60 9.74 4.30 22.94
N LEU A 61 10.20 4.12 24.18
CA LEU A 61 11.58 4.40 24.61
C LEU A 61 12.40 3.11 24.72
N SER A 62 11.75 2.04 25.15
CA SER A 62 12.29 0.69 25.23
C SER A 62 11.46 -0.20 24.29
N PRO A 63 12.07 -1.14 23.54
CA PRO A 63 11.40 -1.84 22.45
C PRO A 63 10.05 -2.49 22.81
N ARG A 64 9.84 -2.87 24.07
CA ARG A 64 8.63 -3.60 24.52
C ARG A 64 7.69 -2.77 25.41
N HIS A 65 8.00 -1.50 25.64
CA HIS A 65 7.28 -0.66 26.59
C HIS A 65 6.68 0.55 25.89
N LEU A 66 5.36 0.59 25.85
CA LEU A 66 4.58 1.70 25.34
C LEU A 66 4.12 2.60 26.47
N ILE A 67 4.40 3.89 26.34
CA ILE A 67 3.98 4.92 27.27
C ILE A 67 2.97 5.82 26.56
N ILE A 68 1.78 5.97 27.12
CA ILE A 68 0.81 6.97 26.68
C ILE A 68 0.94 8.18 27.60
N GLN A 69 1.32 9.33 27.05
CA GLN A 69 1.57 10.56 27.80
C GLN A 69 0.59 11.66 27.39
N ASN A 70 0.23 12.51 28.35
CA ASN A 70 -0.44 13.77 28.09
C ASN A 70 0.59 14.91 28.11
N THR A 71 0.91 15.48 26.94
CA THR A 71 1.91 16.55 26.80
C THR A 71 1.52 17.83 27.52
N LYS A 72 0.22 18.18 27.56
CA LYS A 72 -0.26 19.39 28.23
C LYS A 72 -0.16 19.29 29.76
N ARG A 73 -0.31 18.09 30.32
CA ARG A 73 -0.22 17.84 31.77
C ARG A 73 1.15 17.32 32.22
N ALA A 74 2.06 17.06 31.27
CA ALA A 74 3.34 16.40 31.51
C ALA A 74 3.20 15.11 32.36
N SER A 75 2.15 14.33 32.11
CA SER A 75 1.80 13.16 32.93
C SER A 75 1.64 11.91 32.08
N THR A 76 2.14 10.77 32.56
CA THR A 76 1.85 9.45 31.99
C THR A 76 0.41 9.06 32.32
N ILE A 77 -0.35 8.70 31.28
CA ILE A 77 -1.73 8.20 31.40
C ILE A 77 -1.70 6.70 31.72
N CYS A 78 -0.95 5.93 30.94
CA CYS A 78 -0.75 4.51 31.17
C CYS A 78 0.55 4.00 30.53
N GLU A 79 0.98 2.83 30.99
CA GLU A 79 2.11 2.10 30.44
C GLU A 79 1.65 0.68 30.09
N LEU A 80 2.03 0.21 28.90
CA LEU A 80 1.69 -1.12 28.41
C LEU A 80 2.98 -1.86 28.05
N THR A 81 3.10 -3.11 28.51
CA THR A 81 4.26 -3.96 28.25
C THR A 81 3.87 -5.11 27.32
N PHE A 82 4.70 -5.34 26.30
CA PHE A 82 4.45 -6.33 25.25
C PHE A 82 5.44 -7.50 25.32
N PRO A 83 5.05 -8.68 24.78
CA PRO A 83 5.91 -9.87 24.79
C PRO A 83 7.16 -9.70 23.92
N SER A 84 7.05 -8.99 22.79
CA SER A 84 8.16 -8.69 21.88
C SER A 84 8.19 -7.19 21.52
N ALA A 85 9.12 -6.81 20.64
CA ALA A 85 9.33 -5.42 20.27
C ALA A 85 8.11 -4.86 19.51
N VAL A 86 7.67 -3.67 19.93
CA VAL A 86 6.67 -2.87 19.23
C VAL A 86 7.31 -2.26 17.99
N LEU A 87 6.81 -2.64 16.83
CA LEU A 87 7.32 -2.20 15.53
C LEU A 87 6.56 -1.00 14.98
N ALA A 88 5.27 -0.89 15.29
CA ALA A 88 4.47 0.30 14.97
C ALA A 88 3.33 0.50 15.98
N VAL A 89 2.90 1.75 16.12
CA VAL A 89 1.70 2.13 16.86
C VAL A 89 0.83 2.96 15.93
N ARG A 90 -0.48 2.71 15.88
CA ARG A 90 -1.42 3.52 15.09
C ARG A 90 -2.61 3.89 15.96
N LEU A 91 -3.07 5.14 15.83
CA LEU A 91 -4.15 5.68 16.64
C LEU A 91 -5.24 6.31 15.77
N ASN A 92 -6.48 6.19 16.23
CA ASN A 92 -7.58 7.06 15.85
C ASN A 92 -8.45 7.36 17.09
N ARG A 93 -9.59 8.03 16.93
CA ARG A 93 -10.44 8.42 18.08
C ARG A 93 -11.20 7.26 18.73
N LYS A 94 -11.05 6.02 18.26
CA LYS A 94 -11.71 4.82 18.78
C LYS A 94 -10.74 3.71 19.17
N ARG A 95 -9.57 3.63 18.54
CA ARG A 95 -8.65 2.50 18.63
C ARG A 95 -7.21 2.95 18.77
N LEU A 96 -6.49 2.21 19.59
CA LEU A 96 -5.04 2.14 19.62
C LEU A 96 -4.65 0.75 19.11
N ALA A 97 -3.94 0.70 17.99
CA ALA A 97 -3.40 -0.52 17.41
C ALA A 97 -1.89 -0.59 17.68
N VAL A 98 -1.42 -1.64 18.33
CA VAL A 98 0.00 -1.89 18.59
C VAL A 98 0.43 -3.11 17.79
N VAL A 99 1.43 -2.92 16.92
CA VAL A 99 1.88 -3.92 15.96
C VAL A 99 3.22 -4.48 16.41
N LEU A 100 3.22 -5.77 16.71
CA LEU A 100 4.40 -6.61 16.89
C LEU A 100 4.68 -7.35 15.57
N GLU A 101 5.72 -8.17 15.54
CA GLU A 101 6.07 -8.95 14.35
C GLU A 101 4.98 -9.97 13.95
N GLU A 102 4.37 -10.65 14.92
CA GLU A 102 3.40 -11.73 14.65
C GLU A 102 2.00 -11.46 15.25
N GLU A 103 1.80 -10.30 15.87
CA GLU A 103 0.56 -9.98 16.56
C GLU A 103 0.20 -8.49 16.41
N ILE A 104 -1.09 -8.20 16.33
CA ILE A 104 -1.64 -6.84 16.43
C ILE A 104 -2.59 -6.79 17.62
N TYR A 105 -2.30 -5.92 18.58
CA TYR A 105 -3.15 -5.68 19.75
C TYR A 105 -4.05 -4.47 19.49
N LEU A 106 -5.36 -4.66 19.59
CA LEU A 106 -6.36 -3.59 19.45
C LEU A 106 -6.91 -3.21 20.81
N TYR A 107 -6.71 -1.96 21.20
CA TYR A 107 -7.21 -1.37 22.43
C TYR A 107 -8.30 -0.34 22.15
N ASP A 108 -9.21 -0.14 23.09
CA ASP A 108 -10.07 1.03 23.13
C ASP A 108 -9.29 2.23 23.68
N ILE A 109 -9.20 3.32 22.90
CA ILE A 109 -8.42 4.50 23.28
C ILE A 109 -9.02 5.25 24.48
N SER A 110 -10.31 5.08 24.76
CA SER A 110 -11.00 5.82 25.82
C SER A 110 -10.67 5.30 27.22
N ASN A 111 -10.46 3.99 27.36
CA ASN A 111 -10.24 3.32 28.64
C ASN A 111 -8.99 2.41 28.65
N MET A 112 -8.24 2.33 27.54
CA MET A 112 -7.04 1.50 27.37
C MET A 112 -7.28 0.01 27.62
N SER A 113 -8.52 -0.47 27.47
CA SER A 113 -8.83 -1.91 27.56
C SER A 113 -8.45 -2.63 26.27
N LEU A 114 -7.86 -3.83 26.41
CA LEU A 114 -7.59 -4.72 25.29
C LEU A 114 -8.90 -5.29 24.77
N LEU A 115 -9.22 -5.03 23.51
CA LEU A 115 -10.44 -5.51 22.85
C LEU A 115 -10.20 -6.83 22.11
N HIS A 116 -9.08 -6.91 21.39
CA HIS A 116 -8.80 -8.05 20.53
C HIS A 116 -7.30 -8.17 20.24
N THR A 117 -6.83 -9.40 20.09
CA THR A 117 -5.47 -9.72 19.62
C THR A 117 -5.58 -10.49 18.31
N ILE A 118 -4.98 -9.95 17.26
CA ILE A 118 -4.96 -10.54 15.92
C ILE A 118 -3.61 -11.22 15.75
N ALA A 119 -3.60 -12.54 15.51
CA ALA A 119 -2.40 -13.23 15.08
C ALA A 119 -2.15 -12.97 13.58
N THR A 120 -0.91 -12.66 13.22
CA THR A 120 -0.51 -12.35 11.85
C THR A 120 0.62 -13.25 11.38
N SER A 121 0.80 -13.32 10.06
CA SER A 121 2.08 -13.73 9.50
C SER A 121 3.21 -12.81 9.98
N PRO A 122 4.46 -13.30 10.05
CA PRO A 122 5.62 -12.47 10.37
C PRO A 122 5.65 -11.19 9.53
N ASN A 123 5.63 -10.04 10.20
CA ASN A 123 5.51 -8.70 9.64
C ASN A 123 6.62 -7.79 10.19
N PRO A 124 7.90 -8.06 9.88
CA PRO A 124 9.04 -7.32 10.41
C PRO A 124 9.08 -5.85 9.97
N SER A 125 8.36 -5.50 8.90
CA SER A 125 8.22 -4.11 8.41
C SER A 125 6.99 -3.39 8.96
N ALA A 126 6.23 -4.02 9.87
CA ALA A 126 5.02 -3.48 10.51
C ALA A 126 3.99 -2.90 9.52
N ILE A 127 3.84 -3.56 8.37
CA ILE A 127 2.94 -3.13 7.30
C ILE A 127 1.51 -3.20 7.82
N CYS A 128 0.94 -2.03 8.09
CA CYS A 128 -0.42 -1.86 8.56
C CYS A 128 -0.91 -0.44 8.21
N ALA A 129 -2.21 -0.27 8.04
CA ALA A 129 -2.84 1.04 7.99
C ALA A 129 -4.14 1.01 8.78
N LEU A 130 -4.26 1.90 9.77
CA LEU A 130 -5.49 2.12 10.53
C LEU A 130 -6.19 3.36 9.96
N SER A 131 -7.49 3.26 9.70
CA SER A 131 -8.26 4.42 9.22
C SER A 131 -8.30 5.52 10.28
N PRO A 132 -8.06 6.78 9.92
CA PRO A 132 -8.32 7.92 10.80
C PRO A 132 -9.82 8.10 11.15
N SER A 133 -10.72 7.62 10.28
CA SER A 133 -12.17 7.73 10.47
C SER A 133 -12.65 6.91 11.65
N SER A 134 -13.56 7.50 12.44
CA SER A 134 -14.22 6.80 13.55
C SER A 134 -15.43 5.99 13.13
N GLU A 135 -15.98 6.26 11.94
CA GLU A 135 -17.13 5.56 11.38
C GLU A 135 -16.66 4.35 10.57
N ASN A 136 -15.77 4.58 9.60
CA ASN A 136 -15.14 3.55 8.79
C ASN A 136 -13.83 3.09 9.44
N CYS A 137 -13.93 2.57 10.66
CA CYS A 137 -12.77 2.25 11.49
C CYS A 137 -12.16 0.89 11.08
N PHE A 138 -11.52 0.85 9.92
CA PHE A 138 -10.86 -0.35 9.40
C PHE A 138 -9.36 -0.34 9.70
N ILE A 139 -8.80 -1.54 9.90
CA ILE A 139 -7.36 -1.78 9.82
C ILE A 139 -7.06 -2.71 8.65
N ALA A 140 -6.08 -2.34 7.85
CA ALA A 140 -5.58 -3.13 6.72
C ALA A 140 -4.18 -3.64 7.04
N TYR A 141 -3.90 -4.92 6.76
CA TYR A 141 -2.60 -5.56 6.97
C TYR A 141 -2.44 -6.76 6.01
N PRO A 142 -1.21 -7.26 5.77
CA PRO A 142 -0.99 -8.45 4.93
C PRO A 142 -1.82 -9.66 5.41
N LEU A 143 -2.43 -10.39 4.48
CA LEU A 143 -3.24 -11.58 4.80
C LEU A 143 -2.38 -12.63 5.53
N PRO A 144 -2.74 -13.04 6.76
CA PRO A 144 -2.04 -14.11 7.45
C PRO A 144 -2.22 -15.45 6.73
N LYS A 145 -1.12 -16.19 6.54
CA LYS A 145 -1.10 -17.53 5.92
C LYS A 145 -0.72 -18.58 6.96
N PRO A 146 -1.66 -19.43 7.41
CA PRO A 146 -1.35 -20.50 8.34
C PRO A 146 -0.28 -21.43 7.75
N ARG A 147 0.59 -21.96 8.62
CA ARG A 147 1.55 -22.99 8.23
C ARG A 147 0.82 -24.32 8.08
N GLU A 148 0.94 -24.94 6.90
CA GLU A 148 0.33 -26.26 6.64
C GLU A 148 1.23 -27.43 7.06
N ASP A 149 2.55 -27.21 7.16
CA ASP A 149 3.51 -28.26 7.51
C ASP A 149 3.38 -28.67 8.99
N PRO A 150 2.99 -29.92 9.29
CA PRO A 150 2.99 -30.42 10.66
C PRO A 150 4.43 -30.54 11.17
N ASP A 151 4.68 -30.09 12.40
CA ASP A 151 5.95 -30.18 13.16
C ASP A 151 6.50 -31.62 13.34
N ALA A 152 5.93 -32.63 12.67
CA ALA A 152 6.12 -34.06 12.91
C ALA A 152 7.54 -34.57 12.71
N ASN A 153 8.39 -33.89 11.93
CA ASN A 153 9.79 -34.29 11.69
C ASN A 153 10.81 -33.36 12.33
N ARG A 154 10.39 -32.49 13.25
CA ARG A 154 11.27 -31.46 13.79
C ARG A 154 12.07 -31.95 15.00
N PRO A 155 13.40 -31.73 15.04
CA PRO A 155 14.19 -32.02 16.22
C PRO A 155 13.71 -31.19 17.42
N ALA A 156 13.62 -31.79 18.60
CA ALA A 156 13.14 -31.12 19.82
C ALA A 156 13.99 -29.92 20.27
N HIS A 157 15.24 -29.81 19.78
CA HIS A 157 16.14 -28.69 20.07
C HIS A 157 15.94 -27.47 19.15
N ALA A 158 15.08 -27.58 18.12
CA ALA A 158 14.84 -26.50 17.19
C ALA A 158 13.84 -25.49 17.80
N PRO A 159 14.11 -24.17 17.74
CA PRO A 159 13.30 -23.14 18.40
C PRO A 159 11.87 -23.08 17.83
N PRO A 160 10.80 -22.94 18.61
CA PRO A 160 9.42 -23.01 18.11
C PRO A 160 9.19 -22.14 16.87
N GLN A 161 8.51 -22.71 15.86
CA GLN A 161 8.21 -22.01 14.62
C GLN A 161 6.95 -21.17 14.79
N SER A 162 6.87 -20.06 14.07
CA SER A 162 5.62 -19.27 13.99
C SER A 162 4.49 -20.11 13.40
N THR A 163 3.29 -19.97 13.96
CA THR A 163 2.05 -20.60 13.46
C THR A 163 1.73 -20.18 12.03
N PHE A 164 2.25 -19.03 11.59
CA PHE A 164 2.05 -18.50 10.26
C PHE A 164 3.37 -18.50 9.46
N VAL A 165 3.25 -18.50 8.14
CA VAL A 165 4.39 -18.34 7.23
C VAL A 165 4.48 -16.89 6.75
N ALA A 166 5.69 -16.44 6.42
CA ALA A 166 5.90 -15.10 5.89
C ALA A 166 5.09 -14.89 4.59
N PRO A 167 4.50 -13.71 4.37
CA PRO A 167 3.70 -13.45 3.17
C PRO A 167 4.56 -13.56 1.90
N THR A 168 4.11 -14.35 0.94
CA THR A 168 4.76 -14.50 -0.39
C THR A 168 4.03 -13.75 -1.50
N SER A 169 2.81 -13.27 -1.21
CA SER A 169 1.93 -12.52 -2.12
C SER A 169 1.49 -11.22 -1.46
N GLY A 170 0.98 -10.30 -2.27
CA GLY A 170 0.52 -8.98 -1.81
C GLY A 170 -0.98 -8.95 -1.56
N GLU A 171 -1.48 -9.90 -0.77
CA GLU A 171 -2.88 -9.96 -0.35
C GLU A 171 -3.06 -9.13 0.93
N VAL A 172 -4.12 -8.33 1.00
CA VAL A 172 -4.44 -7.45 2.13
C VAL A 172 -5.74 -7.90 2.78
N LEU A 173 -5.72 -8.13 4.09
CA LEU A 173 -6.91 -8.35 4.89
C LEU A 173 -7.46 -7.01 5.42
N ILE A 174 -8.74 -6.74 5.18
CA ILE A 174 -9.48 -5.62 5.76
C ILE A 174 -10.25 -6.13 6.96
N PHE A 175 -9.92 -5.58 8.13
CA PHE A 175 -10.54 -5.94 9.40
C PHE A 175 -11.29 -4.73 9.96
N ASP A 176 -12.56 -4.91 10.30
CA ASP A 176 -13.37 -3.91 10.98
C ASP A 176 -13.06 -3.94 12.47
N THR A 177 -12.50 -2.84 12.98
CA THR A 177 -12.11 -2.74 14.37
C THR A 177 -13.27 -2.36 15.29
N LEU A 178 -14.43 -1.95 14.76
CA LEU A 178 -15.65 -1.74 15.56
C LEU A 178 -16.34 -3.07 15.84
N SER A 179 -16.60 -3.86 14.80
CA SER A 179 -17.25 -5.18 14.93
C SER A 179 -16.29 -6.31 15.30
N LEU A 180 -14.98 -6.06 15.25
CA LEU A 180 -13.89 -7.02 15.52
C LEU A 180 -13.96 -8.25 14.59
N LYS A 181 -14.17 -8.01 13.30
CA LYS A 181 -14.33 -9.07 12.29
C LYS A 181 -13.54 -8.76 11.02
N ALA A 182 -13.03 -9.82 10.40
CA ALA A 182 -12.53 -9.78 9.03
C ALA A 182 -13.69 -9.46 8.08
N VAL A 183 -13.50 -8.47 7.21
CA VAL A 183 -14.53 -8.00 6.27
C VAL A 183 -14.26 -8.45 4.85
N ASN A 184 -13.02 -8.29 4.38
CA ASN A 184 -12.68 -8.58 3.00
C ASN A 184 -11.19 -8.87 2.82
N VAL A 185 -10.84 -9.60 1.76
CA VAL A 185 -9.46 -9.84 1.32
C VAL A 185 -9.29 -9.23 -0.06
N ILE A 186 -8.25 -8.41 -0.22
CA ILE A 186 -7.92 -7.73 -1.47
C ILE A 186 -6.64 -8.36 -2.03
N GLU A 187 -6.74 -8.97 -3.21
CA GLU A 187 -5.59 -9.46 -3.98
C GLU A 187 -4.87 -8.28 -4.66
N ALA A 188 -4.06 -7.53 -3.88
CA ALA A 188 -3.51 -6.27 -4.36
C ALA A 188 -2.32 -6.45 -5.30
N HIS A 189 -1.40 -7.37 -5.00
CA HIS A 189 -0.17 -7.62 -5.78
C HIS A 189 0.24 -9.10 -5.78
N ARG A 190 1.04 -9.49 -6.79
CA ARG A 190 1.59 -10.86 -6.88
C ARG A 190 2.79 -11.09 -5.95
N SER A 191 3.51 -10.04 -5.61
CA SER A 191 4.65 -10.04 -4.68
C SER A 191 4.26 -9.42 -3.35
N PRO A 192 5.00 -9.67 -2.26
CA PRO A 192 4.71 -9.12 -0.94
C PRO A 192 4.57 -7.60 -0.94
N LEU A 193 3.79 -7.10 0.01
CA LEU A 193 3.58 -5.67 0.20
C LEU A 193 4.84 -5.03 0.77
N CYS A 194 5.09 -3.76 0.44
CA CYS A 194 6.08 -2.94 1.14
C CYS A 194 5.45 -1.75 1.85
N CYS A 195 4.30 -1.26 1.36
CA CYS A 195 3.64 -0.08 1.91
C CYS A 195 2.13 -0.12 1.62
N ILE A 196 1.32 0.30 2.59
CA ILE A 196 -0.13 0.47 2.47
C ILE A 196 -0.56 1.75 3.18
N CYS A 197 -1.65 2.38 2.72
CA CYS A 197 -2.16 3.61 3.30
C CYS A 197 -3.68 3.70 3.08
N LEU A 198 -4.42 4.13 4.11
CA LEU A 198 -5.86 4.43 4.02
C LEU A 198 -6.06 5.94 3.93
N ASN A 199 -7.08 6.38 3.20
CA ASN A 199 -7.48 7.78 3.22
C ASN A 199 -8.17 8.15 4.55
N ASN A 200 -8.32 9.45 4.80
CA ASN A 200 -8.91 9.99 6.03
C ASN A 200 -10.32 9.43 6.32
N GLU A 201 -11.11 9.18 5.28
CA GLU A 201 -12.48 8.65 5.40
C GLU A 201 -12.57 7.13 5.58
N GLY A 202 -11.46 6.39 5.40
CA GLY A 202 -11.46 4.92 5.44
C GLY A 202 -12.16 4.26 4.25
N THR A 203 -12.36 4.98 3.15
CA THR A 203 -13.08 4.54 1.94
C THR A 203 -12.15 4.11 0.81
N LEU A 204 -10.86 4.46 0.88
CA LEU A 204 -9.84 4.14 -0.12
C LEU A 204 -8.60 3.53 0.53
N LEU A 205 -8.02 2.52 -0.12
CA LEU A 205 -6.76 1.88 0.26
C LEU A 205 -5.76 1.98 -0.90
N ALA A 206 -4.62 2.63 -0.68
CA ALA A 206 -3.46 2.57 -1.55
C ALA A 206 -2.51 1.44 -1.12
N THR A 207 -1.94 0.73 -2.09
CA THR A 207 -1.02 -0.40 -1.85
C THR A 207 0.14 -0.37 -2.82
N ALA A 208 1.31 -0.79 -2.34
CA ALA A 208 2.50 -1.02 -3.14
C ALA A 208 3.20 -2.31 -2.69
N SER A 209 3.73 -3.05 -3.66
CA SER A 209 4.55 -4.23 -3.40
C SER A 209 6.04 -3.91 -3.32
N GLU A 210 6.86 -4.86 -2.89
CA GLU A 210 8.33 -4.75 -2.87
C GLU A 210 8.96 -4.37 -4.21
N THR A 211 8.31 -4.73 -5.33
CA THR A 211 8.72 -4.27 -6.65
C THR A 211 8.54 -2.76 -6.83
N GLY A 212 7.53 -2.16 -6.20
CA GLY A 212 7.28 -0.72 -6.13
C GLY A 212 7.13 0.01 -7.46
N THR A 213 6.92 -0.70 -8.58
CA THR A 213 6.74 -0.10 -9.91
C THR A 213 5.31 0.37 -10.16
N ILE A 214 4.34 -0.26 -9.48
CA ILE A 214 2.91 -0.02 -9.64
C ILE A 214 2.30 0.28 -8.28
N ILE A 215 1.50 1.34 -8.22
CA ILE A 215 0.68 1.69 -7.07
C ILE A 215 -0.78 1.40 -7.43
N ARG A 216 -1.52 0.71 -6.55
CA ARG A 216 -2.94 0.44 -6.77
C ARG A 216 -3.78 1.06 -5.67
N VAL A 217 -4.96 1.55 -6.06
CA VAL A 217 -5.95 2.11 -5.12
C VAL A 217 -7.25 1.33 -5.24
N PHE A 218 -7.79 0.92 -4.09
CA PHE A 218 -8.99 0.08 -3.96
C PHE A 218 -10.05 0.79 -3.13
N SER A 219 -11.33 0.53 -3.41
CA SER A 219 -12.43 0.93 -2.53
C SER A 219 -12.47 0.04 -1.28
N VAL A 220 -12.69 0.61 -0.11
CA VAL A 220 -12.88 -0.09 1.16
C VAL A 220 -14.33 0.09 1.60
N PRO A 221 -15.00 -0.97 2.12
CA PRO A 221 -14.50 -2.34 2.30
C PRO A 221 -14.64 -3.24 1.07
N LYS A 222 -15.29 -2.78 -0.02
CA LYS A 222 -15.69 -3.62 -1.16
C LYS A 222 -14.54 -4.29 -1.93
N GLY A 223 -13.32 -3.77 -1.84
CA GLY A 223 -12.14 -4.34 -2.49
C GLY A 223 -12.05 -4.10 -4.00
N LYS A 224 -12.92 -3.27 -4.59
CA LYS A 224 -12.87 -2.95 -6.03
C LYS A 224 -11.63 -2.10 -6.32
N LYS A 225 -10.77 -2.54 -7.24
CA LYS A 225 -9.67 -1.72 -7.78
C LYS A 225 -10.24 -0.52 -8.54
N LEU A 226 -9.90 0.68 -8.09
CA LEU A 226 -10.34 1.94 -8.70
C LEU A 226 -9.25 2.54 -9.59
N TYR A 227 -7.99 2.50 -9.14
CA TYR A 227 -6.87 3.09 -9.87
C TYR A 227 -5.66 2.18 -9.89
N GLN A 228 -4.85 2.33 -10.93
CA GLN A 228 -3.55 1.70 -11.08
C GLN A 228 -2.60 2.70 -11.72
N PHE A 229 -1.54 3.05 -10.99
CA PHE A 229 -0.56 4.05 -11.41
C PHE A 229 0.80 3.40 -11.65
N ARG A 230 1.52 3.90 -12.66
CA ARG A 230 2.91 3.53 -12.92
C ARG A 230 3.82 4.55 -12.24
N ARG A 231 4.50 4.16 -11.15
CA ARG A 231 5.49 5.00 -10.47
C ARG A 231 6.78 5.11 -11.28
N GLY A 232 7.24 4.02 -11.89
CA GLY A 232 8.44 4.06 -12.72
C GLY A 232 8.75 2.75 -13.44
N THR A 233 9.73 2.81 -14.35
CA THR A 233 10.18 1.63 -15.10
C THR A 233 10.91 0.64 -14.19
N TYR A 234 11.81 1.15 -13.35
CA TYR A 234 12.67 0.36 -12.49
C TYR A 234 12.07 0.17 -11.08
N PRO A 235 12.28 -1.00 -10.46
CA PRO A 235 11.89 -1.22 -9.07
C PRO A 235 12.48 -0.18 -8.11
N SER A 236 11.72 0.19 -7.09
CA SER A 236 12.13 1.14 -6.04
C SER A 236 11.31 0.86 -4.79
N THR A 237 11.96 0.84 -3.63
CA THR A 237 11.27 0.66 -2.36
C THR A 237 10.48 1.92 -2.04
N ILE A 238 9.18 1.75 -1.77
CA ILE A 238 8.30 2.84 -1.36
C ILE A 238 8.54 3.11 0.13
N TYR A 239 8.79 4.37 0.48
CA TYR A 239 9.00 4.78 1.88
C TYR A 239 7.70 5.25 2.53
N SER A 240 6.92 6.06 1.83
CA SER A 240 5.70 6.65 2.37
C SER A 240 4.68 6.88 1.26
N MET A 241 3.40 6.69 1.60
CA MET A 241 2.25 7.05 0.77
C MET A 241 1.26 7.83 1.61
N SER A 242 0.70 8.91 1.07
CA SER A 242 -0.28 9.74 1.77
C SER A 242 -1.31 10.30 0.79
N PHE A 243 -2.59 10.13 1.11
CA PHE A 243 -3.68 10.81 0.42
C PHE A 243 -3.78 12.25 0.92
N ASN A 244 -4.17 13.20 0.07
CA ASN A 244 -4.65 14.47 0.62
C ASN A 244 -5.98 14.29 1.36
N LEU A 245 -6.36 15.25 2.20
CA LEU A 245 -7.59 15.16 3.01
C LEU A 245 -8.85 14.97 2.17
N SER A 246 -8.91 15.60 1.00
CA SER A 246 -10.03 15.48 0.06
C SER A 246 -10.03 14.18 -0.74
N SER A 247 -9.04 13.30 -0.57
CA SER A 247 -8.89 12.02 -1.29
C SER A 247 -8.83 12.15 -2.82
N THR A 248 -8.39 13.30 -3.34
CA THR A 248 -8.25 13.60 -4.78
C THR A 248 -6.81 13.43 -5.29
N LEU A 249 -5.82 13.34 -4.40
CA LEU A 249 -4.41 13.17 -4.73
C LEU A 249 -3.78 12.12 -3.83
N LEU A 250 -2.78 11.41 -4.35
CA LEU A 250 -1.95 10.46 -3.63
C LEU A 250 -0.48 10.78 -3.87
N CYS A 251 0.25 11.14 -2.82
CA CYS A 251 1.69 11.34 -2.84
C CYS A 251 2.42 10.05 -2.48
N VAL A 252 3.51 9.76 -3.18
CA VAL A 252 4.33 8.56 -3.00
C VAL A 252 5.80 8.93 -3.01
N SER A 253 6.52 8.62 -1.92
CA SER A 253 7.97 8.75 -1.83
C SER A 253 8.65 7.38 -1.93
N SER A 254 9.84 7.34 -2.52
CA SER A 254 10.59 6.10 -2.75
C SER A 254 12.10 6.32 -2.81
N THR A 255 12.88 5.25 -2.93
CA THR A 255 14.36 5.29 -3.05
C THR A 255 14.88 6.02 -4.29
N SER A 256 14.01 6.47 -5.20
CA SER A 256 14.37 7.12 -6.47
C SER A 256 14.56 8.64 -6.36
N ASP A 257 14.65 9.17 -5.13
CA ASP A 257 14.77 10.61 -4.81
C ASP A 257 13.69 11.50 -5.48
N THR A 258 12.62 10.87 -5.98
CA THR A 258 11.53 11.52 -6.71
C THR A 258 10.24 11.15 -6.02
N ILE A 259 9.47 12.16 -5.67
CA ILE A 259 8.13 12.02 -5.10
C ILE A 259 7.15 12.14 -6.25
N HIS A 260 6.28 11.14 -6.39
CA HIS A 260 5.25 11.12 -7.40
C HIS A 260 3.91 11.51 -6.79
N ILE A 261 3.15 12.35 -7.46
CA ILE A 261 1.81 12.78 -7.08
C ILE A 261 0.85 12.26 -8.14
N PHE A 262 -0.06 11.38 -7.75
CA PHE A 262 -1.09 10.82 -8.61
C PHE A 262 -2.42 11.50 -8.35
N ARG A 263 -3.18 11.78 -9.41
CA ARG A 263 -4.52 12.35 -9.32
C ARG A 263 -5.57 11.24 -9.30
N LEU A 264 -6.47 11.34 -8.32
CA LEU A 264 -7.62 10.46 -8.11
C LEU A 264 -8.86 11.22 -8.56
N GLY A 265 -9.26 10.99 -9.80
CA GLY A 265 -10.40 11.65 -10.43
C GLY A 265 -10.45 11.31 -11.91
N ALA A 266 -11.62 11.46 -12.54
CA ALA A 266 -11.71 11.35 -13.98
C ALA A 266 -10.76 12.39 -14.62
N PRO A 267 -10.02 12.04 -15.69
CA PRO A 267 -9.24 13.02 -16.42
C PRO A 267 -10.16 14.18 -16.85
N PRO A 268 -9.69 15.45 -16.78
CA PRO A 268 -10.46 16.55 -17.33
C PRO A 268 -10.60 16.34 -18.84
N GLY A 269 -11.82 16.02 -19.30
CA GLY A 269 -12.20 16.09 -20.71
C GLY A 269 -12.56 14.76 -21.38
N ASN A 270 -13.81 14.33 -21.20
CA ASN A 270 -14.66 14.02 -22.35
C ASN A 270 -15.91 14.93 -22.25
N THR A 271 -15.67 16.23 -22.18
CA THR A 271 -16.69 17.25 -22.41
C THR A 271 -16.78 17.46 -23.92
N THR A 272 -17.82 16.92 -24.55
CA THR A 272 -18.21 17.36 -25.89
C THR A 272 -18.49 18.86 -25.87
N PRO A 273 -18.22 19.61 -26.95
CA PRO A 273 -18.52 21.04 -27.06
C PRO A 273 -20.04 21.24 -27.25
N ALA A 274 -20.80 20.93 -26.21
CA ALA A 274 -22.20 21.26 -26.02
C ALA A 274 -22.49 20.94 -24.55
N GLY A 275 -22.55 21.96 -23.69
CA GLY A 275 -22.69 21.84 -22.24
C GLY A 275 -24.02 21.23 -21.79
N ALA A 276 -24.16 19.92 -21.93
CA ALA A 276 -25.23 19.13 -21.30
C ALA A 276 -24.60 18.09 -20.35
N PRO A 277 -25.05 17.98 -19.10
CA PRO A 277 -24.56 16.95 -18.19
C PRO A 277 -25.08 15.57 -18.62
N ILE A 278 -24.19 14.58 -18.69
CA ILE A 278 -24.56 13.17 -18.84
C ILE A 278 -25.06 12.70 -17.46
N GLU A 279 -26.37 12.49 -17.34
CA GLU A 279 -26.96 11.80 -16.19
C GLU A 279 -26.31 10.42 -16.05
N SER A 280 -25.71 10.18 -14.88
CA SER A 280 -25.28 8.84 -14.48
C SER A 280 -26.51 7.97 -14.24
N PRO A 281 -26.59 6.72 -14.74
CA PRO A 281 -27.79 5.91 -14.56
C PRO A 281 -27.93 5.51 -13.09
N ALA A 282 -28.87 6.15 -12.41
CA ALA A 282 -29.35 5.74 -11.11
C ALA A 282 -30.09 4.40 -11.23
N SER A 283 -29.71 3.48 -10.36
CA SER A 283 -30.41 2.23 -10.07
C SER A 283 -31.84 2.49 -9.61
N GLN A 284 -32.84 1.99 -10.34
CA GLN A 284 -34.10 1.43 -9.80
C GLN A 284 -35.00 0.95 -10.95
N ARG A 285 -35.37 -0.33 -10.94
CA ARG A 285 -36.75 -0.81 -11.19
C ARG A 285 -36.86 -2.30 -10.87
N GLN A 286 -37.46 -2.58 -9.72
CA GLN A 286 -38.19 -3.81 -9.45
C GLN A 286 -39.55 -3.75 -10.17
N ASP A 287 -39.95 -4.89 -10.71
CA ASP A 287 -41.31 -5.46 -10.76
C ASP A 287 -42.52 -4.57 -11.07
N ARG A 288 -43.16 -4.84 -12.22
CA ARG A 288 -44.63 -5.08 -12.33
C ARG A 288 -45.04 -5.37 -13.78
N TRP A 289 -45.42 -6.60 -14.08
CA TRP A 289 -46.83 -6.99 -14.16
C TRP A 289 -46.98 -8.46 -14.56
N SER A 290 -47.47 -9.26 -13.61
CA SER A 290 -48.19 -10.49 -13.88
C SER A 290 -49.65 -10.16 -14.19
N ARG A 291 -50.21 -10.74 -15.25
CA ARG A 291 -51.62 -11.12 -15.35
C ARG A 291 -51.81 -12.16 -16.45
N ALA A 292 -52.49 -13.22 -16.07
CA ALA A 292 -52.70 -14.43 -16.84
C ALA A 292 -54.13 -14.54 -17.37
N ARG A 293 -54.27 -15.40 -18.39
CA ARG A 293 -55.40 -16.27 -18.77
C ARG A 293 -56.47 -15.80 -19.79
N SER A 294 -56.53 -16.64 -20.84
CA SER A 294 -57.66 -17.42 -21.39
C SER A 294 -58.66 -16.79 -22.38
N TYR A 295 -58.79 -17.45 -23.55
CA TYR A 295 -59.99 -17.98 -24.29
C TYR A 295 -59.55 -18.22 -25.77
N ASP A 296 -59.51 -19.45 -26.30
CA ASP A 296 -60.54 -20.18 -27.13
C ASP A 296 -61.09 -19.34 -28.32
N ASP A 297 -61.29 -19.78 -29.57
CA ASP A 297 -61.37 -21.08 -30.28
C ASP A 297 -61.48 -20.81 -31.83
N SER A 298 -61.36 -21.86 -32.69
CA SER A 298 -61.73 -22.04 -34.12
C SER A 298 -60.82 -21.43 -35.22
N GLU A 299 -60.48 -22.06 -36.37
CA GLU A 299 -60.95 -23.25 -37.12
C GLU A 299 -59.86 -23.74 -38.15
N SER A 300 -59.97 -24.99 -38.65
CA SER A 300 -59.00 -25.80 -39.45
C SER A 300 -59.21 -25.70 -41.01
N PRO A 301 -58.74 -26.58 -41.95
CA PRO A 301 -57.91 -27.81 -41.89
C PRO A 301 -56.88 -28.09 -43.04
N GLY A 302 -56.06 -29.16 -42.90
CA GLY A 302 -55.35 -29.83 -44.00
C GLY A 302 -54.38 -30.97 -43.58
N ALA A 303 -54.68 -32.22 -44.00
CA ALA A 303 -54.07 -33.54 -43.71
C ALA A 303 -52.58 -33.73 -44.15
N SER A 304 -51.77 -34.77 -43.87
CA SER A 304 -51.95 -36.18 -43.40
C SER A 304 -50.58 -36.88 -43.16
N ALA A 305 -50.56 -37.84 -42.20
CA ALA A 305 -49.95 -39.19 -42.20
C ALA A 305 -48.43 -39.51 -42.02
N ALA A 306 -48.20 -40.43 -41.05
CA ALA A 306 -47.17 -41.49 -40.88
C ALA A 306 -45.69 -41.08 -40.70
N ASP A 307 -44.83 -41.68 -39.87
CA ASP A 307 -44.74 -43.04 -39.30
C ASP A 307 -43.77 -43.04 -38.07
N SER A 308 -43.81 -44.08 -37.23
CA SER A 308 -42.90 -44.33 -36.07
C SER A 308 -41.76 -45.33 -36.46
N PRO A 309 -40.93 -45.96 -35.58
CA PRO A 309 -40.65 -45.81 -34.13
C PRO A 309 -39.14 -45.94 -33.69
N LYS A 310 -38.90 -45.66 -32.39
CA LYS A 310 -38.07 -46.30 -31.29
C LYS A 310 -37.07 -47.45 -31.65
N ASN A 311 -36.04 -47.89 -30.90
CA ASN A 311 -35.53 -47.75 -29.51
C ASN A 311 -34.10 -48.43 -29.38
N GLU A 312 -33.22 -47.90 -28.53
CA GLU A 312 -32.35 -48.56 -27.48
C GLU A 312 -31.25 -49.65 -27.72
N PRO A 313 -30.31 -49.89 -26.74
CA PRO A 313 -28.89 -50.26 -26.95
C PRO A 313 -28.46 -51.66 -26.44
N ALA A 314 -27.14 -52.00 -26.46
CA ALA A 314 -26.57 -53.18 -25.79
C ALA A 314 -25.08 -53.04 -25.39
N GLU A 315 -24.73 -53.60 -24.22
CA GLU A 315 -23.40 -53.86 -23.64
C GLU A 315 -22.76 -55.18 -24.15
N LEU A 316 -21.45 -55.43 -23.86
CA LEU A 316 -20.95 -56.64 -23.17
C LEU A 316 -19.39 -56.76 -23.06
N ASN A 317 -18.92 -56.99 -21.81
CA ASN A 317 -17.88 -57.90 -21.26
C ASN A 317 -16.39 -58.00 -21.71
N GLY A 318 -15.50 -58.09 -20.69
CA GLY A 318 -14.12 -58.67 -20.70
C GLY A 318 -14.10 -60.22 -20.58
N PRO A 319 -12.97 -60.93 -20.28
CA PRO A 319 -11.99 -60.66 -19.20
C PRO A 319 -10.50 -61.09 -19.47
N GLY A 320 -9.60 -61.01 -18.46
CA GLY A 320 -8.52 -62.01 -18.25
C GLY A 320 -7.07 -61.52 -18.03
N ALA A 321 -6.45 -61.94 -16.93
CA ALA A 321 -5.16 -61.51 -16.36
C ALA A 321 -3.91 -62.36 -16.77
N GLY A 322 -2.70 -61.86 -16.48
CA GLY A 322 -1.44 -62.64 -16.51
C GLY A 322 -0.20 -61.83 -16.10
N ASN A 323 0.63 -62.39 -15.21
CA ASN A 323 1.62 -61.74 -14.34
C ASN A 323 3.09 -61.95 -14.82
N ASN A 324 4.03 -61.29 -14.10
CA ASN A 324 5.45 -61.65 -13.81
C ASN A 324 6.67 -60.97 -14.52
N GLN A 325 7.40 -60.20 -13.68
CA GLN A 325 8.86 -60.19 -13.34
C GLN A 325 9.98 -60.29 -14.40
N GLY A 326 11.03 -59.46 -14.20
CA GLY A 326 12.43 -59.80 -14.50
C GLY A 326 13.34 -58.61 -14.87
N GLY A 327 14.45 -58.38 -14.14
CA GLY A 327 15.30 -57.18 -14.22
C GLY A 327 16.51 -57.22 -15.18
N HIS A 328 17.39 -56.21 -15.02
CA HIS A 328 18.71 -55.94 -15.66
C HIS A 328 18.65 -55.37 -17.10
N THR A 329 19.41 -54.37 -17.59
CA THR A 329 20.80 -53.94 -17.35
C THR A 329 21.08 -52.57 -18.04
N ARG A 330 22.26 -51.99 -17.76
CA ARG A 330 22.87 -50.71 -18.20
C ARG A 330 23.17 -50.54 -19.71
N GLY A 331 23.35 -49.28 -20.15
CA GLY A 331 24.17 -48.85 -21.31
C GLY A 331 23.63 -47.56 -21.97
N SER A 332 24.15 -46.35 -21.72
CA SER A 332 25.34 -45.71 -22.31
C SER A 332 25.48 -45.89 -23.83
N GLY A 333 25.41 -44.79 -24.59
CA GLY A 333 25.77 -44.78 -26.01
C GLY A 333 25.12 -43.66 -26.82
N SER A 334 25.73 -42.48 -26.80
CA SER A 334 25.65 -41.47 -27.86
C SER A 334 26.31 -42.03 -29.13
N PHE A 335 25.70 -41.88 -30.31
CA PHE A 335 26.37 -41.47 -31.56
C PHE A 335 25.39 -41.32 -32.73
N SER A 336 25.43 -40.13 -33.33
CA SER A 336 25.41 -39.82 -34.77
C SER A 336 24.40 -40.46 -35.73
N SER A 337 23.71 -39.52 -36.41
CA SER A 337 23.48 -39.46 -37.86
C SER A 337 22.49 -40.43 -38.50
N MET A 338 21.40 -39.86 -39.02
CA MET A 338 21.12 -39.95 -40.46
C MET A 338 20.43 -38.68 -40.96
N LEU A 339 21.03 -38.12 -42.00
CA LEU A 339 20.58 -36.99 -42.80
C LEU A 339 19.50 -37.41 -43.82
N ARG A 340 18.72 -36.42 -44.28
CA ARG A 340 18.41 -36.07 -45.70
C ARG A 340 16.91 -35.96 -46.04
N ARG A 341 16.49 -34.72 -46.32
CA ARG A 341 16.05 -34.20 -47.65
C ARG A 341 15.39 -32.83 -47.42
N SER A 342 16.04 -31.70 -47.65
CA SER A 342 16.29 -31.01 -48.94
C SER A 342 15.04 -30.51 -49.67
N SER A 343 14.78 -29.21 -49.57
CA SER A 343 14.61 -28.33 -50.74
C SER A 343 14.58 -26.86 -50.31
N GLN A 344 15.68 -26.15 -50.55
CA GLN A 344 15.72 -24.70 -50.66
C GLN A 344 15.38 -24.30 -52.10
N ILE A 345 14.51 -23.31 -52.26
CA ILE A 345 14.43 -22.31 -53.34
C ILE A 345 13.82 -21.09 -52.60
N MET A 346 14.59 -20.17 -52.03
CA MET A 346 15.30 -19.04 -52.65
C MET A 346 14.37 -18.09 -53.43
N GLY A 347 13.83 -17.10 -52.70
CA GLY A 347 13.32 -15.84 -53.24
C GLY A 347 13.78 -14.70 -52.33
N ARG A 348 14.86 -14.01 -52.72
CA ARG A 348 15.34 -12.77 -52.08
C ARG A 348 14.41 -11.62 -52.45
N GLY A 349 14.05 -10.77 -51.49
CA GLY A 349 13.58 -9.42 -51.77
C GLY A 349 12.84 -8.74 -50.61
N VAL A 350 13.42 -7.64 -50.11
CA VAL A 350 12.85 -6.60 -49.22
C VAL A 350 12.83 -6.90 -47.72
N ALA A 351 13.99 -6.71 -47.09
CA ALA A 351 14.06 -6.15 -45.75
C ALA A 351 13.85 -4.63 -45.87
N GLY A 352 12.87 -4.08 -45.17
CA GLY A 352 12.64 -2.63 -45.11
C GLY A 352 11.23 -2.25 -44.70
N VAL A 353 11.08 -1.85 -43.44
CA VAL A 353 10.13 -0.82 -42.97
C VAL A 353 8.63 -1.09 -43.20
N MET A 354 7.94 -1.58 -42.15
CA MET A 354 6.69 -0.94 -41.72
C MET A 354 6.30 -1.38 -40.30
N GLY A 355 6.80 -0.63 -39.31
CA GLY A 355 6.02 -0.41 -38.09
C GLY A 355 4.77 0.35 -38.50
N SER A 356 3.62 -0.30 -38.42
CA SER A 356 2.33 0.29 -38.73
C SER A 356 1.50 0.34 -37.45
N TYR A 357 1.59 1.50 -36.80
CA TYR A 357 0.57 2.16 -35.98
C TYR A 357 -0.51 1.28 -35.36
N LEU A 358 -0.28 0.81 -34.13
CA LEU A 358 -1.37 0.67 -33.19
C LEU A 358 -1.95 2.08 -32.93
N PRO A 359 -3.25 2.32 -33.08
CA PRO A 359 -3.84 3.62 -32.77
C PRO A 359 -3.57 3.95 -31.30
N GLN A 360 -3.08 5.17 -31.03
CA GLN A 360 -2.74 5.66 -29.68
C GLN A 360 -3.90 5.46 -28.68
N SER A 361 -5.15 5.48 -29.16
CA SER A 361 -6.36 5.22 -28.36
C SER A 361 -6.51 3.80 -27.83
N VAL A 362 -5.86 2.79 -28.43
CA VAL A 362 -5.91 1.40 -27.95
C VAL A 362 -4.74 1.10 -27.01
N THR A 363 -3.60 1.79 -27.16
CA THR A 363 -2.45 1.67 -26.26
C THR A 363 -2.68 2.41 -24.93
N GLU A 364 -3.35 3.56 -24.95
CA GLU A 364 -3.72 4.32 -23.74
C GLU A 364 -4.67 3.55 -22.80
N MET A 365 -5.45 2.61 -23.33
CA MET A 365 -6.42 1.85 -22.54
C MET A 365 -5.78 0.82 -21.59
N TRP A 366 -4.49 0.53 -21.75
CA TRP A 366 -3.78 -0.53 -21.02
C TRP A 366 -2.52 -0.05 -20.29
N GLU A 367 -2.03 1.17 -20.58
CA GLU A 367 -0.91 1.73 -19.83
C GLU A 367 -1.37 2.34 -18.50
N PRO A 368 -0.78 1.94 -17.36
CA PRO A 368 -1.17 2.54 -16.08
C PRO A 368 -0.85 4.04 -16.09
N LEU A 369 -1.77 4.84 -15.54
CA LEU A 369 -1.63 6.28 -15.46
C LEU A 369 -0.30 6.65 -14.79
N ARG A 370 0.46 7.55 -15.42
CA ARG A 370 1.67 8.12 -14.81
C ARG A 370 1.30 9.17 -13.77
N ASP A 371 2.32 9.66 -13.10
CA ASP A 371 2.25 10.76 -12.17
C ASP A 371 1.72 12.04 -12.83
N PHE A 372 0.82 12.72 -12.13
CA PHE A 372 0.28 14.02 -12.51
C PHE A 372 1.31 15.12 -12.26
N ALA A 373 2.01 15.05 -11.12
CA ALA A 373 3.10 15.93 -10.77
C ALA A 373 4.22 15.14 -10.10
N TYR A 374 5.43 15.68 -10.11
CA TYR A 374 6.58 15.08 -9.43
C TYR A 374 7.45 16.13 -8.75
N ILE A 375 8.17 15.73 -7.71
CA ILE A 375 9.12 16.57 -6.98
C ILE A 375 10.44 15.83 -6.88
N LYS A 376 11.56 16.51 -7.18
CA LYS A 376 12.91 15.97 -6.94
C LYS A 376 13.40 16.43 -5.56
N ILE A 377 13.77 15.47 -4.72
CA ILE A 377 14.34 15.76 -3.41
C ILE A 377 15.78 16.29 -3.63
N PRO A 378 16.17 17.41 -2.99
CA PRO A 378 17.52 17.93 -3.08
C PRO A 378 18.51 16.87 -2.61
N LYS A 379 19.54 16.60 -3.42
CA LYS A 379 20.64 15.75 -2.98
C LYS A 379 21.46 16.52 -1.97
N SER A 380 21.54 16.03 -0.72
CA SER A 380 22.38 16.64 0.31
C SER A 380 23.83 16.71 -0.17
N ALA A 381 24.39 17.92 -0.27
CA ALA A 381 25.76 18.17 -0.75
C ALA A 381 26.83 17.48 0.12
N ALA A 382 26.48 17.03 1.33
CA ALA A 382 27.34 16.26 2.21
C ALA A 382 27.69 14.85 1.64
N ALA A 383 26.90 14.32 0.69
CA ALA A 383 27.15 13.01 0.10
C ALA A 383 28.09 13.03 -1.13
N SER A 384 28.38 14.20 -1.70
CA SER A 384 29.19 14.33 -2.92
C SER A 384 30.69 14.63 -2.68
N GLY A 385 31.11 14.85 -1.44
CA GLY A 385 32.48 15.28 -1.12
C GLY A 385 33.33 14.34 -0.27
N ALA A 386 32.78 13.26 0.28
CA ALA A 386 33.54 12.35 1.15
C ALA A 386 34.08 11.14 0.36
N SER A 387 35.41 11.05 0.29
CA SER A 387 36.18 9.88 -0.12
C SER A 387 35.57 8.58 0.41
N ARG A 388 35.48 7.57 -0.47
CA ARG A 388 34.97 6.21 -0.18
C ARG A 388 35.90 5.39 0.71
N THR A 389 36.24 5.89 1.89
CA THR A 389 37.12 5.18 2.82
C THR A 389 36.63 5.28 4.25
N LEU A 390 36.41 4.08 4.82
CA LEU A 390 36.08 3.71 6.19
C LEU A 390 34.62 3.72 6.65
N ARG A 391 34.29 2.56 7.21
CA ARG A 391 33.05 2.10 7.83
C ARG A 391 32.85 2.82 9.18
N ASP A 392 31.58 2.89 9.59
CA ASP A 392 31.08 3.33 10.91
C ASP A 392 30.56 4.79 11.03
N ALA A 393 29.56 5.10 10.19
CA ALA A 393 28.38 5.92 10.50
C ALA A 393 27.22 5.44 9.58
N PRO A 394 25.93 5.43 9.98
CA PRO A 394 24.90 4.70 9.25
C PRO A 394 24.42 5.46 8.01
N GLY A 395 25.25 5.50 6.97
CA GLY A 395 24.98 6.06 5.64
C GLY A 395 24.07 5.15 4.81
N GLY A 396 22.83 4.96 5.28
CA GLY A 396 21.76 4.36 4.48
C GLY A 396 21.22 5.33 3.41
N PRO A 397 20.37 4.86 2.48
CA PRO A 397 19.69 5.75 1.54
C PRO A 397 18.83 6.79 2.28
N LEU A 398 18.76 8.01 1.75
CA LEU A 398 17.97 9.10 2.32
C LEU A 398 16.49 8.69 2.32
N ARG A 399 15.91 8.51 3.51
CA ARG A 399 14.49 8.16 3.65
C ARG A 399 13.66 9.42 3.71
N SER A 400 12.41 9.33 3.26
CA SER A 400 11.50 10.48 3.25
C SER A 400 10.07 10.08 3.59
N VAL A 401 9.42 10.94 4.36
CA VAL A 401 7.98 10.89 4.65
C VAL A 401 7.31 12.03 3.90
N VAL A 402 6.19 11.76 3.24
CA VAL A 402 5.46 12.73 2.43
C VAL A 402 4.02 12.87 2.89
N ALA A 403 3.51 14.09 2.87
CA ALA A 403 2.12 14.41 3.08
C ALA A 403 1.71 15.64 2.24
N MET A 404 0.42 15.91 2.15
CA MET A 404 -0.09 17.17 1.62
C MET A 404 -0.68 18.02 2.73
N SER A 405 -0.49 19.33 2.65
CA SER A 405 -1.07 20.28 3.58
C SER A 405 -2.60 20.14 3.61
N SER A 406 -3.17 20.33 4.79
CA SER A 406 -4.61 20.31 5.01
C SER A 406 -5.31 21.58 4.50
N SER A 407 -4.59 22.69 4.44
CA SER A 407 -5.09 24.04 4.12
C SER A 407 -4.77 24.49 2.70
N SER A 408 -3.78 23.87 2.06
CA SER A 408 -3.22 24.34 0.78
C SER A 408 -2.79 23.16 -0.09
N PRO A 409 -2.69 23.32 -1.43
CA PRO A 409 -2.20 22.27 -2.34
C PRO A 409 -0.66 22.13 -2.26
N GLN A 410 -0.10 22.24 -1.05
CA GLN A 410 1.33 22.13 -0.81
C GLN A 410 1.71 20.70 -0.46
N VAL A 411 2.80 20.22 -1.06
CA VAL A 411 3.39 18.92 -0.74
C VAL A 411 4.50 19.15 0.28
N MET A 412 4.38 18.43 1.40
CA MET A 412 5.28 18.48 2.53
C MET A 412 6.16 17.23 2.55
N VAL A 413 7.47 17.43 2.63
CA VAL A 413 8.47 16.36 2.55
C VAL A 413 9.42 16.49 3.70
N VAL A 414 9.58 15.43 4.48
CA VAL A 414 10.55 15.38 5.57
C VAL A 414 11.54 14.27 5.32
N THR A 415 12.83 14.55 5.42
CA THR A 415 13.92 13.62 5.10
C THR A 415 14.65 13.16 6.36
N SER A 416 15.30 11.99 6.28
CA SER A 416 15.99 11.36 7.43
C SER A 416 17.25 12.10 7.90
N ASP A 417 17.73 13.09 7.15
CA ASP A 417 18.78 14.01 7.57
C ASP A 417 18.24 15.24 8.34
N GLY A 418 16.91 15.32 8.53
CA GLY A 418 16.25 16.38 9.30
C GLY A 418 15.77 17.57 8.48
N GLY A 419 15.82 17.53 7.15
CA GLY A 419 15.23 18.55 6.30
C GLY A 419 13.71 18.47 6.25
N PHE A 420 13.04 19.62 6.36
CA PHE A 420 11.60 19.76 6.10
C PHE A 420 11.39 20.72 4.93
N TYR A 421 10.80 20.24 3.85
CA TYR A 421 10.65 20.95 2.59
C TYR A 421 9.17 21.07 2.22
N VAL A 422 8.75 22.26 1.81
CA VAL A 422 7.38 22.54 1.36
C VAL A 422 7.44 22.95 -0.11
N TYR A 423 6.73 22.22 -0.94
CA TYR A 423 6.65 22.42 -2.38
C TYR A 423 5.25 22.86 -2.80
N ASN A 424 5.19 23.70 -3.83
CA ASN A 424 3.95 23.95 -4.56
C ASN A 424 3.91 23.05 -5.81
N ILE A 425 2.69 22.67 -6.19
CA ILE A 425 2.40 21.99 -7.46
C ILE A 425 1.38 22.81 -8.25
N ASP A 426 1.54 22.85 -9.57
CA ASP A 426 0.49 23.39 -10.46
C ASP A 426 -0.67 22.40 -10.50
N MET A 427 -1.83 22.80 -9.99
CA MET A 427 -3.02 21.95 -9.89
C MET A 427 -3.79 21.83 -11.22
N GLU A 428 -3.51 22.69 -12.19
CA GLU A 428 -4.10 22.67 -13.53
C GLU A 428 -3.30 21.76 -14.45
N HIS A 429 -2.00 22.02 -14.59
CA HIS A 429 -1.15 21.35 -15.57
C HIS A 429 -0.28 20.23 -14.98
N GLY A 430 -0.10 20.19 -13.65
CA GLY A 430 0.81 19.23 -13.01
C GLY A 430 2.28 19.55 -13.28
N GLY A 431 3.10 18.52 -13.49
CA GLY A 431 4.52 18.66 -13.81
C GLY A 431 5.44 18.76 -12.59
N GLU A 432 6.58 19.45 -12.72
CA GLU A 432 7.59 19.54 -11.65
C GLU A 432 7.16 20.54 -10.58
N GLY A 433 7.01 20.07 -9.35
CA GLY A 433 6.78 20.93 -8.19
C GLY A 433 8.03 21.73 -7.83
N TYR A 434 7.85 22.96 -7.35
CA TYR A 434 8.95 23.85 -6.98
C TYR A 434 8.98 24.11 -5.47
N LEU A 435 10.18 24.24 -4.92
CA LEU A 435 10.42 24.45 -3.50
C LEU A 435 9.99 25.87 -3.10
N VAL A 436 9.19 25.97 -2.03
CA VAL A 436 8.69 27.25 -1.49
C VAL A 436 9.33 27.57 -0.16
N LYS A 437 9.39 26.59 0.75
CA LYS A 437 9.95 26.77 2.09
C LYS A 437 10.85 25.58 2.44
N GLN A 438 11.91 25.85 3.19
CA GLN A 438 12.81 24.83 3.73
C GLN A 438 13.09 25.16 5.20
N PHE A 439 13.00 24.15 6.04
CA PHE A 439 13.26 24.20 7.47
C PHE A 439 14.11 23.01 7.91
N SER A 440 14.60 23.05 9.15
CA SER A 440 15.28 21.93 9.80
C SER A 440 14.48 21.50 11.04
N VAL A 441 14.29 20.19 11.21
CA VAL A 441 13.64 19.63 12.42
C VAL A 441 14.65 19.25 13.52
N LEU A 442 15.95 19.31 13.21
CA LEU A 442 17.02 18.96 14.13
C LEU A 442 17.73 20.18 14.72
N GLU A 443 17.74 21.31 13.99
CA GLU A 443 18.36 22.54 14.46
C GLU A 443 17.39 23.31 15.37
N GLY A 444 17.92 23.88 16.45
CA GLY A 444 17.19 24.85 17.27
C GLY A 444 16.96 26.10 16.44
N ASP A 445 15.74 26.65 16.45
CA ASP A 445 15.43 27.96 15.84
C ASP A 445 16.09 29.11 16.63
N ASP A 446 17.40 29.06 16.85
CA ASP A 446 18.15 30.15 17.51
C ASP A 446 18.63 31.20 16.50
N LYS A 447 18.26 31.12 15.21
CA LYS A 447 18.66 32.10 14.20
C LYS A 447 17.59 32.34 13.14
N SER A 448 16.62 33.20 13.42
CA SER A 448 16.04 34.12 12.44
C SER A 448 15.05 35.10 13.09
N ASP A 449 15.59 36.05 13.85
CA ASP A 449 14.96 37.36 14.07
C ASP A 449 16.03 38.38 14.53
N ALA A 450 16.96 38.69 13.61
CA ALA A 450 17.84 39.85 13.75
C ALA A 450 18.39 40.27 12.39
N SER A 451 17.51 40.62 11.45
CA SER A 451 17.88 41.46 10.32
C SER A 451 16.73 42.40 9.97
N GLY A 452 16.80 43.62 10.50
CA GLY A 452 15.90 44.71 10.11
C GLY A 452 15.77 45.78 11.18
N TYR A 453 16.77 46.68 11.27
CA TYR A 453 16.64 48.12 11.02
C TYR A 453 17.84 48.84 11.66
N GLY A 454 18.76 49.27 10.79
CA GLY A 454 19.70 50.33 11.10
C GLY A 454 18.97 51.68 11.17
N SER A 455 19.51 52.53 12.03
CA SER A 455 19.17 53.94 12.25
C SER A 455 19.23 54.82 11.00
#